data_AF-A0A3D0ZAF6-F1
#
_entry.id   AF-A0A3D0ZAF6-F1
#
_cell.length_a   1.000
_cell.length_b   1.000
_cell.length_c   1.000
_cell.angle_alpha   90.00
_cell.angle_beta   90.00
_cell.angle_gamma   90.00
#
_symmetry.space_group_name_H-M   'P 1'
#
loop_
_entity.id
_entity.type
_entity.pdbx_description
1 polymer ?
#
loop_
_entity_poly.entity_id
_entity_poly.type
_entity_poly.pdbx_seq_one_letter_code
_entity_poly.pdbx_strand_id
1 'polypeptide(L)'
;MNYSNPANLAIIACPGGEVFADEVIAHLRKGYRRNIERAAADLAKRYDLNDDQVIQKISFINDISFPHSYSQGGNGKYPVPRLKVPAKFTIFANGEVKAEI
;
A
#
# COMPACT_ATOMS: atom_id res chain seq x y z
N MET A 1 6.95 13.55 6.64
CA MET A 1 6.74 12.78 5.38
C MET A 1 5.28 12.39 5.30
N ASN A 2 4.58 12.74 4.21
CA ASN A 2 3.18 12.37 4.02
C ASN A 2 3.11 10.88 3.61
N TYR A 3 3.05 9.97 4.59
CA TYR A 3 2.81 8.53 4.39
C TYR A 3 1.35 8.23 3.98
N SER A 4 0.58 9.25 3.63
CA SER A 4 -0.86 9.19 3.33
C SER A 4 -1.17 8.70 1.93
N ASN A 5 -0.24 8.84 0.96
CA ASN A 5 -0.39 8.25 -0.37
C ASN A 5 0.50 7.00 -0.48
N PRO A 6 -0.08 5.80 -0.54
CA PRO A 6 0.72 4.58 -0.57
C PRO A 6 1.32 4.33 -1.94
N ALA A 7 0.92 5.06 -2.99
CA ALA A 7 1.57 5.04 -4.30
C ALA A 7 3.04 5.50 -4.25
N ASN A 8 3.45 6.20 -3.18
CA ASN A 8 4.80 6.73 -3.02
C ASN A 8 5.73 5.82 -2.21
N LEU A 9 5.27 4.64 -1.75
CA LEU A 9 6.07 3.74 -0.93
C LEU A 9 6.21 2.37 -1.61
N ALA A 10 7.44 1.93 -1.77
CA ALA A 10 7.81 0.62 -2.28
C ALA A 10 8.83 -0.04 -1.35
N ILE A 11 8.71 -1.34 -1.15
CA ILE A 11 9.60 -2.16 -0.32
C ILE A 11 10.20 -3.24 -1.21
N ILE A 12 11.54 -3.27 -1.22
CA ILE A 12 12.35 -4.30 -1.86
C ILE A 12 12.87 -5.19 -0.74
N ALA A 13 12.47 -6.46 -0.74
CA ALA A 13 12.91 -7.43 0.25
C ALA A 13 14.31 -7.95 -0.11
N CYS A 14 15.30 -7.73 0.75
CA CYS A 14 16.65 -8.26 0.57
C CYS A 14 16.67 -9.80 0.65
N PRO A 15 17.56 -10.51 -0.06
CA PRO A 15 17.76 -11.96 0.12
C PRO A 15 18.02 -12.30 1.58
N GLY A 16 17.21 -13.20 2.15
CA GLY A 16 17.27 -13.59 3.57
C GLY A 16 16.51 -12.66 4.53
N GLY A 17 16.08 -11.47 4.09
CA GLY A 17 15.27 -10.53 4.86
C GLY A 17 13.78 -10.55 4.52
N GLU A 18 13.33 -11.53 3.74
CA GLU A 18 11.96 -11.56 3.19
C GLU A 18 10.89 -11.63 4.29
N VAL A 19 11.08 -12.47 5.31
CA VAL A 19 10.14 -12.62 6.42
C VAL A 19 9.97 -11.30 7.17
N PHE A 20 11.08 -10.61 7.45
CA PHE A 20 11.04 -9.31 8.11
C PHE A 20 10.34 -8.26 7.24
N ALA A 21 10.62 -8.24 5.94
CA ALA A 21 9.95 -7.33 5.01
C ALA A 21 8.44 -7.58 4.98
N ASP A 22 8.00 -8.83 5.01
CA ASP A 22 6.58 -9.20 5.02
C ASP A 22 5.88 -8.76 6.33
N GLU A 23 6.53 -8.89 7.49
CA GLU A 23 6.02 -8.36 8.76
C GLU A 23 5.88 -6.84 8.75
N VAL A 24 6.89 -6.13 8.21
CA VAL A 24 6.85 -4.67 8.05
C VAL A 24 5.71 -4.25 7.11
N ILE A 25 5.52 -4.96 5.99
CA ILE A 25 4.41 -4.73 5.06
C ILE A 25 3.06 -4.91 5.77
N ALA A 26 2.90 -5.95 6.57
CA ALA A 26 1.67 -6.18 7.34
C ALA A 26 1.40 -5.04 8.33
N HIS A 27 2.44 -4.55 9.02
CA HIS A 27 2.34 -3.42 9.93
C HIS A 27 1.94 -2.13 9.22
N LEU A 28 2.56 -1.83 8.07
CA LEU A 28 2.25 -0.64 7.27
C LEU A 28 0.83 -0.67 6.72
N ARG A 29 0.34 -1.83 6.28
CA ARG A 29 -1.06 -2.00 5.85
C ARG A 29 -2.05 -1.66 6.97
N LYS A 30 -1.76 -2.03 8.21
CA LYS A 30 -2.59 -1.68 9.38
C LYS A 30 -2.62 -0.16 9.61
N GLY A 31 -1.46 0.49 9.53
CA GLY A 31 -1.36 1.95 9.62
C GLY A 31 -2.15 2.66 8.50
N TYR A 32 -2.04 2.16 7.27
CA TYR A 32 -2.75 2.70 6.13
C TYR A 32 -4.27 2.61 6.26
N ARG A 33 -4.77 1.44 6.67
CA ARG A 33 -6.19 1.25 6.97
C ARG A 33 -6.72 2.26 8.00
N ARG A 34 -5.99 2.44 9.10
CA ARG A 34 -6.37 3.39 10.16
C ARG A 34 -6.43 4.83 9.65
N ASN A 35 -5.55 5.20 8.72
CA ASN A 35 -5.55 6.53 8.13
C ASN A 35 -6.76 6.74 7.21
N ILE A 36 -7.13 5.74 6.40
CA ILE A 36 -8.34 5.80 5.57
C ILE A 36 -9.58 5.89 6.45
N GLU A 37 -9.69 5.05 7.50
CA GLU A 37 -10.84 5.07 8.40
C GLU A 37 -11.01 6.45 9.07
N ARG A 38 -9.91 7.09 9.49
CA ARG A 38 -9.94 8.46 10.03
C ARG A 38 -10.39 9.49 8.99
N ALA A 39 -9.83 9.43 7.78
CA ALA A 39 -10.20 10.34 6.71
C ALA A 39 -11.67 10.15 6.29
N ALA A 40 -12.14 8.91 6.24
CA ALA A 40 -13.52 8.57 5.95
C ALA A 40 -14.46 9.12 7.02
N ALA A 41 -14.16 8.90 8.30
CA ALA A 41 -14.98 9.43 9.41
C ALA A 41 -15.03 10.98 9.42
N ASP A 42 -13.92 11.65 9.12
CA ASP A 42 -13.88 13.11 9.04
C ASP A 42 -14.71 13.63 7.84
N LEU A 43 -14.68 12.94 6.71
CA LEU A 43 -15.45 13.28 5.51
C LEU A 43 -16.94 12.95 5.67
N ALA A 44 -17.27 11.81 6.29
CA ALA A 44 -18.63 11.41 6.59
C ALA A 44 -19.34 12.47 7.45
N LYS A 45 -18.67 12.98 8.49
CA LYS A 45 -19.18 14.08 9.32
C LYS A 45 -19.35 15.39 8.56
N ARG A 46 -18.48 15.69 7.58
CA ARG A 46 -18.53 16.94 6.82
C ARG A 46 -19.62 16.96 5.76
N TYR A 47 -19.90 15.81 5.17
CA TYR A 47 -20.80 15.69 4.01
C TYR A 47 -22.09 14.91 4.32
N ASP A 48 -22.32 14.55 5.58
CA ASP A 48 -23.47 13.73 6.04
C ASP A 48 -23.64 12.45 5.21
N LEU A 49 -22.51 11.81 4.91
CA LEU A 49 -22.45 10.57 4.13
C LEU A 49 -22.22 9.38 5.04
N ASN A 50 -22.64 8.20 4.59
CA ASN A 50 -22.29 6.95 5.25
C ASN A 50 -20.80 6.62 5.01
N ASP A 51 -20.11 6.12 6.03
CA ASP A 51 -18.67 5.80 5.99
C ASP A 51 -18.32 4.88 4.81
N ASP A 52 -19.16 3.86 4.55
CA ASP A 52 -18.97 2.93 3.44
C ASP A 52 -19.01 3.63 2.06
N GLN A 53 -19.89 4.62 1.89
CA GLN A 53 -19.99 5.37 0.64
C GLN A 53 -18.77 6.27 0.43
N VAL A 54 -18.24 6.84 1.51
CA VAL A 54 -17.02 7.66 1.46
C VAL A 54 -15.82 6.80 1.08
N ILE A 55 -15.69 5.60 1.67
CA ILE A 55 -14.59 4.68 1.36
C ILE A 55 -14.66 4.21 -0.10
N GLN A 56 -15.85 3.89 -0.62
CA GLN A 56 -16.03 3.55 -2.04
C GLN A 56 -15.59 4.69 -2.97
N LYS A 57 -15.97 5.93 -2.66
CA LYS A 57 -15.55 7.10 -3.44
C LYS A 57 -14.04 7.32 -3.40
N ILE A 58 -13.41 7.14 -2.23
CA ILE A 58 -11.95 7.23 -2.09
C ILE A 58 -11.28 6.14 -2.93
N SER A 59 -11.77 4.90 -2.89
CA SER A 59 -11.24 3.81 -3.70
C SER A 59 -11.33 4.14 -5.19
N PHE A 60 -12.50 4.61 -5.64
CA PHE A 60 -12.73 4.96 -7.04
C PHE A 60 -11.76 6.06 -7.54
N ILE A 61 -11.57 7.12 -6.75
CA ILE A 61 -10.63 8.20 -7.08
C ILE A 61 -9.19 7.67 -7.11
N ASN A 62 -8.83 6.80 -6.17
CA ASN A 62 -7.51 6.18 -6.11
C ASN A 62 -7.25 5.25 -7.30
N ASP A 63 -8.24 4.47 -7.73
CA ASP A 63 -8.13 3.58 -8.89
C ASP A 63 -7.95 4.38 -10.19
N ILE A 64 -8.62 5.53 -10.32
CA ILE A 64 -8.40 6.46 -11.45
C ILE A 64 -7.00 7.06 -11.41
N SER A 65 -6.55 7.49 -10.23
CA SER A 65 -5.29 8.23 -10.09
C SER A 65 -4.06 7.33 -10.14
N PHE A 66 -4.16 6.10 -9.63
CA PHE A 66 -3.03 5.18 -9.43
C PHE A 66 -3.41 3.71 -9.75
N PRO A 67 -3.69 3.38 -11.02
CA PRO A 67 -4.24 2.07 -11.41
C PRO A 67 -3.32 0.87 -11.11
N HIS A 68 -2.01 1.09 -10.93
CA HIS A 68 -1.04 0.02 -10.69
C HIS A 68 -0.60 -0.11 -9.22
N SER A 69 -1.01 0.82 -8.34
CA SER A 69 -0.51 0.91 -6.96
C SER A 69 -1.32 0.09 -5.95
N TYR A 70 -2.52 -0.33 -6.33
CA TYR A 70 -3.45 -1.07 -5.46
C TYR A 70 -3.67 -2.50 -5.97
N SER A 71 -3.79 -3.43 -5.02
CA SER A 71 -4.11 -4.82 -5.34
C SER A 71 -5.55 -4.94 -5.80
N GLN A 72 -5.77 -5.36 -7.05
CA GLN A 72 -7.06 -5.83 -7.55
C GLN A 72 -7.47 -7.07 -6.76
N GLY A 73 -8.43 -6.96 -5.84
CA GLY A 73 -8.91 -8.13 -5.10
C GLY A 73 -9.69 -7.87 -3.81
N GLY A 74 -9.83 -6.62 -3.38
CA GLY A 74 -10.69 -6.30 -2.24
C GLY A 74 -12.09 -5.94 -2.72
N ASN A 75 -13.04 -6.87 -2.63
CA ASN A 75 -14.47 -6.58 -2.79
C ASN A 75 -14.90 -5.45 -1.82
N GLY A 76 -14.84 -4.22 -2.31
CA GLY A 76 -15.58 -3.05 -1.82
C GLY A 76 -15.30 -2.53 -0.42
N LYS A 77 -14.23 -2.93 0.30
CA LYS A 77 -14.04 -2.47 1.69
C LYS A 77 -12.83 -1.59 1.95
N TYR A 78 -11.63 -1.86 1.41
CA TYR A 78 -10.48 -0.97 1.59
C TYR A 78 -9.46 -1.14 0.45
N PRO A 79 -8.95 -0.05 -0.15
CA PRO A 79 -7.84 -0.15 -1.09
C PRO A 79 -6.58 -0.60 -0.33
N VAL A 80 -6.07 -1.78 -0.64
CA VAL A 80 -4.83 -2.30 -0.04
C VAL A 80 -3.68 -2.00 -0.99
N PRO A 81 -2.67 -1.23 -0.56
CA PRO A 81 -1.56 -0.90 -1.42
C PRO A 81 -0.63 -2.08 -1.65
N ARG A 82 -0.11 -2.16 -2.87
CA ARG A 82 0.93 -3.12 -3.24
C ARG A 82 2.29 -2.53 -2.89
N LEU A 83 2.74 -2.82 -1.67
CA LEU A 83 4.02 -2.30 -1.15
C LEU A 83 5.23 -3.14 -1.57
N LYS A 84 5.05 -4.46 -1.75
CA LYS A 84 6.14 -5.37 -2.13
C LYS A 84 6.39 -5.29 -3.62
N VAL A 85 7.59 -4.85 -4.00
CA VAL A 85 8.05 -4.83 -5.39
C VAL A 85 8.72 -6.15 -5.72
N PRO A 86 8.33 -6.84 -6.80
CA PRO A 86 9.06 -8.00 -7.26
C PRO A 86 10.46 -7.56 -7.68
N ALA A 87 11.49 -8.12 -7.08
CA ALA A 87 12.87 -7.84 -7.43
C ALA A 87 13.64 -9.15 -7.64
N LYS A 88 14.51 -9.19 -8.64
CA LYS A 88 15.42 -10.31 -8.88
C LYS A 88 16.80 -9.95 -8.33
N PHE A 89 17.37 -10.86 -7.56
CA PHE A 89 18.70 -10.68 -6.99
C PHE A 89 19.72 -11.55 -7.72
N THR A 90 20.84 -10.93 -8.10
CA THR A 90 21.99 -11.62 -8.69
C THR A 90 23.19 -11.42 -7.77
N ILE A 91 23.84 -12.52 -7.38
CA ILE A 91 25.06 -12.51 -6.57
C ILE A 91 26.23 -12.75 -7.52
N PHE A 92 27.18 -11.81 -7.55
CA PHE A 92 28.38 -11.91 -8.38
C PHE A 92 29.51 -12.61 -7.62
N ALA A 93 30.49 -13.15 -8.37
CA ALA A 93 31.62 -13.88 -7.80
C ALA A 93 32.52 -13.03 -6.87
N ASN A 94 32.47 -11.71 -7.00
CA ASN A 94 33.14 -10.75 -6.11
C ASN A 94 32.36 -10.47 -4.80
N GLY A 95 31.19 -11.10 -4.61
CA GLY A 95 30.32 -10.90 -3.44
C GLY A 95 29.34 -9.75 -3.55
N GLU A 96 29.30 -9.03 -4.69
CA GLU A 96 28.32 -7.98 -4.91
C GLU A 96 26.92 -8.56 -5.13
N VAL A 97 25.91 -7.88 -4.58
CA VAL A 97 24.50 -8.24 -4.75
C VAL A 97 23.80 -7.12 -5.52
N LYS A 98 23.25 -7.46 -6.68
CA LYS A 98 22.47 -6.51 -7.50
C LYS A 98 20.99 -6.88 -7.45
N ALA A 99 20.16 -5.86 -7.27
CA ALA A 99 18.70 -5.95 -7.34
C ALA A 99 18.21 -5.36 -8.66
N GLU A 100 17.34 -6.09 -9.36
CA GLU A 100 16.67 -5.64 -10.59
C GLU A 100 15.15 -5.62 -10.32
N ILE A 101 14.51 -4.48 -10.62
CA ILE A 101 13.10 -4.16 -10.35
C ILE A 101 12.27 -4.25 -11.63
#